data_AF-A0A2E7VAE3-F1
#
_entry.id   AF-A0A2E7VAE3-F1
#
_cell.length_a   1.000
_cell.length_b   1.000
_cell.length_c   1.000
_cell.angle_alpha   90.00
_cell.angle_beta   90.00
_cell.angle_gamma   90.00
#
_symmetry.space_group_name_H-M   'P 1'
#
loop_
_entity.id
_entity.type
_entity.pdbx_description
1 polymer ?
#
loop_
_entity_poly.entity_id
_entity_poly.type
_entity_poly.pdbx_seq_one_letter_code
_entity_poly.pdbx_strand_id
1 'polypeptide(L)' 'MPDIETRWTETAWTVLKGRTIEDVRYMTQAEADAEGWSKRPLVMFLDSGDWIVPMQDDEGNNGGSLAHLSGVLPVI' A
#
# COMPACT_ATOMS: atom_id res chain seq x y z
N MET A 1 -0.37 -15.49 22.27
CA MET A 1 -0.43 -14.52 21.16
C MET A 1 -0.38 -15.32 19.87
N PRO A 2 -1.18 -14.98 18.85
CA PRO A 2 -1.03 -15.60 17.54
C PRO A 2 0.40 -15.36 17.02
N ASP A 3 0.90 -16.27 16.19
CA ASP A 3 2.16 -16.08 15.48
C ASP A 3 2.04 -14.90 14.49
N ILE A 4 3.20 -14.46 13.99
CA ILE A 4 3.31 -13.29 13.13
C ILE A 4 2.51 -13.47 11.83
N GLU A 5 2.51 -14.67 11.25
CA GLU A 5 1.82 -14.95 9.98
C GLU A 5 0.32 -14.89 10.19
N THR A 6 -0.21 -15.53 11.24
CA THR A 6 -1.63 -15.49 11.59
C THR A 6 -2.09 -14.06 11.85
N ARG A 7 -1.37 -13.32 12.70
CA ARG A 7 -1.74 -11.96 13.09
C ARG A 7 -1.85 -11.03 11.88
N TRP A 8 -0.85 -11.04 11.00
CA TRP A 8 -0.84 -10.14 9.85
C TRP A 8 -1.77 -10.59 8.74
N THR A 9 -1.98 -11.89 8.56
CA THR A 9 -2.95 -12.43 7.60
C THR A 9 -4.38 -12.04 7.98
N GLU A 10 -4.76 -12.18 9.26
CA GLU A 10 -6.08 -11.79 9.74
C GLU A 10 -6.33 -10.28 9.62
N THR A 11 -5.29 -9.48 9.91
CA THR A 11 -5.34 -8.03 9.76
C THR A 11 -5.55 -7.64 8.30
N ALA A 12 -4.72 -8.18 7.39
CA ALA A 12 -4.83 -7.92 5.96
C ALA A 12 -6.19 -8.36 5.40
N TRP A 13 -6.69 -9.52 5.81
CA TRP A 13 -8.02 -10.00 5.42
C TRP A 13 -9.10 -9.02 5.85
N THR A 14 -9.06 -8.55 7.10
CA THR A 14 -10.07 -7.65 7.66
C THR A 14 -10.13 -6.30 6.93
N VAL A 15 -8.97 -5.74 6.57
CA VAL A 15 -8.91 -4.41 5.97
C VAL A 15 -9.02 -4.43 4.45
N LEU A 16 -8.55 -5.49 3.77
CA LEU A 16 -8.49 -5.54 2.30
C LEU A 16 -9.62 -6.36 1.65
N LYS A 17 -10.13 -7.40 2.33
CA LYS A 17 -11.03 -8.35 1.66
C LYS A 17 -12.35 -7.67 1.27
N GLY A 18 -12.69 -7.75 -0.01
CA GLY A 18 -13.94 -7.22 -0.55
C GLY A 18 -13.91 -5.72 -0.84
N ARG A 19 -12.75 -5.07 -0.68
CA ARG A 19 -12.54 -3.67 -1.05
C ARG A 19 -12.31 -3.51 -2.53
N THR A 20 -12.75 -2.37 -3.04
CA THR A 20 -12.50 -1.90 -4.40
C THR A 20 -11.39 -0.86 -4.38
N ILE A 21 -10.45 -0.96 -5.33
CA ILE A 21 -9.51 0.13 -5.62
C ILE A 21 -10.25 1.12 -6.52
N GLU A 22 -10.53 2.32 -6.01
CA GLU A 22 -11.29 3.36 -6.72
C GLU A 22 -10.38 4.30 -7.52
N ASP A 23 -9.12 4.47 -7.10
CA ASP A 23 -8.13 5.29 -7.80
C ASP A 23 -6.71 4.73 -7.62
N VAL A 24 -5.83 5.01 -8.60
CA VAL A 24 -4.40 4.66 -8.57
C VAL A 24 -3.58 5.82 -9.12
N ARG A 25 -2.83 6.48 -8.26
CA ARG A 25 -1.99 7.64 -8.64
C ARG A 25 -0.81 7.82 -7.72
N TYR A 26 0.17 8.60 -8.17
CA TYR A 26 1.23 9.06 -7.29
C TYR A 26 0.69 9.99 -6.20
N MET A 27 1.31 9.94 -5.02
CA MET A 27 1.09 10.97 -4.00
C MET A 27 1.33 12.36 -4.59
N THR A 28 0.50 13.31 -4.19
CA THR A 28 0.77 14.73 -4.40
C THR A 28 1.91 15.18 -3.48
N GLN A 29 2.49 16.35 -3.77
CA GLN A 29 3.52 16.92 -2.90
C GLN A 29 2.96 17.20 -1.49
N ALA A 30 1.72 17.71 -1.40
CA ALA A 30 1.09 18.03 -0.13
C ALA A 30 0.85 16.78 0.74
N GLU A 31 0.47 15.65 0.14
CA GLU A 31 0.30 14.38 0.85
C GLU A 31 1.65 13.85 1.35
N ALA A 32 2.69 13.87 0.51
CA ALA A 32 4.02 13.46 0.92
C ALA A 32 4.59 14.36 2.02
N ASP A 33 4.41 15.68 1.94
CA ASP A 33 4.86 16.63 2.96
C ASP A 33 4.13 16.40 4.29
N ALA A 34 2.84 16.05 4.26
CA ALA A 34 2.05 15.75 5.46
C ALA A 34 2.55 14.49 6.19
N GLU A 35 3.02 13.48 5.44
CA GLU A 35 3.64 12.26 5.97
C GLU A 35 5.14 12.42 6.28
N GLY A 36 5.73 13.58 5.96
CA GLY A 36 7.17 13.82 6.09
C GLY A 36 8.03 13.03 5.09
N TRP A 37 7.45 12.62 3.96
CA TRP A 37 8.10 11.81 2.95
C TRP A 37 8.77 12.67 1.88
N SER A 38 10.01 12.33 1.55
CA SER A 38 10.77 13.00 0.47
C SER A 38 10.47 12.43 -0.92
N LYS A 39 9.87 11.23 -0.99
CA LYS A 39 9.46 10.56 -2.24
C LYS A 39 7.95 10.48 -2.33
N ARG A 40 7.45 10.42 -3.57
CA ARG A 40 6.01 10.30 -3.87
C ARG A 40 5.76 8.92 -4.52
N PRO A 41 5.37 7.89 -3.75
CA PRO A 41 5.04 6.58 -4.30
C PRO A 41 3.72 6.56 -5.06
N LEU A 42 3.51 5.52 -5.86
CA LEU A 42 2.20 5.17 -6.40
C LEU A 42 1.33 4.63 -5.26
N VAL A 43 0.09 5.08 -5.17
CA VAL A 43 -0.85 4.72 -4.10
C VAL A 43 -2.14 4.18 -4.72
N MET A 44 -2.69 3.13 -4.11
CA MET A 44 -4.02 2.61 -4.42
C MET A 44 -5.00 3.09 -3.34
N PHE A 45 -6.06 3.78 -3.76
CA PHE A 45 -7.07 4.33 -2.87
C PHE A 45 -8.26 3.38 -2.83
N LEU A 46 -8.67 2.95 -1.63
CA LEU A 46 -9.77 2.02 -1.44
C LEU A 46 -11.10 2.74 -1.23
N ASP A 47 -12.20 2.04 -1.52
CA ASP A 47 -13.58 2.50 -1.26
C ASP A 47 -13.87 2.85 0.22
N SER A 48 -13.05 2.37 1.15
CA SER A 48 -13.13 2.70 2.57
C SER A 48 -12.52 4.06 2.90
N GLY A 49 -11.80 4.69 1.97
CA GLY A 49 -10.93 5.83 2.22
C GLY A 49 -9.51 5.44 2.66
N ASP A 50 -9.23 4.15 2.86
CA ASP A 50 -7.89 3.65 3.20
C ASP A 50 -6.96 3.68 1.99
N TRP A 51 -5.66 3.86 2.26
CA TRP A 51 -4.63 3.93 1.22
C TRP A 51 -3.71 2.72 1.34
N ILE A 52 -3.42 2.07 0.21
CA ILE A 52 -2.36 1.07 0.12
C ILE A 52 -1.16 1.73 -0.53
N VAL A 53 -0.08 1.84 0.24
CA VAL A 53 1.20 2.35 -0.23
C VAL A 53 2.21 1.20 -0.25
N PRO A 54 2.87 0.92 -1.38
CA PRO A 54 4.03 0.05 -1.39
C PRO A 54 5.17 0.78 -0.67
N MET A 55 5.65 0.20 0.43
CA MET A 55 6.71 0.77 1.26
C MET A 55 8.01 0.01 1.04
N GLN A 56 9.13 0.73 1.10
CA GLN A 56 10.45 0.15 0.89
C GLN A 56 10.90 -0.72 2.08
N ASP A 57 10.49 -0.34 3.29
CA ASP A 57 10.80 -1.00 4.55
C ASP A 57 9.63 -0.91 5.54
N ASP A 58 9.84 -1.40 6.77
CA ASP A 58 8.89 -1.40 7.87
C ASP A 58 8.91 -0.11 8.72
N GLU A 59 9.84 0.82 8.46
CA GLU A 59 9.81 2.18 9.04
C GLU A 59 8.68 3.01 8.43
N GLY A 60 8.21 2.61 7.25
CA GLY A 60 7.10 3.26 6.54
C GLY A 60 7.52 4.48 5.75
N ASN A 61 8.79 4.56 5.36
CA ASN A 61 9.28 5.62 4.49
C ASN A 61 9.63 5.06 3.10
N ASN A 62 9.61 5.95 2.11
CA ASN A 62 9.93 5.68 0.71
C ASN A 62 9.02 4.66 -0.01
N GLY A 63 8.76 4.93 -1.29
CA GLY A 63 8.06 3.97 -2.14
C GLY A 63 8.85 2.69 -2.34
N GLY A 64 8.24 1.56 -2.01
CA GLY A 64 8.69 0.22 -2.35
C GLY A 64 8.11 -0.26 -3.68
N SER A 65 8.40 -1.53 -4.00
CA SER A 65 7.91 -2.18 -5.21
C SER A 65 6.66 -3.01 -4.94
N LEU A 66 5.73 -3.02 -5.90
CA LEU A 66 4.57 -3.91 -5.90
C LEU A 66 4.71 -4.92 -7.05
N ALA A 67 4.60 -6.20 -6.72
CA ALA A 67 4.59 -7.25 -7.74
C ALA A 67 3.15 -7.50 -8.23
N HIS A 68 2.87 -7.15 -9.48
CA HIS A 68 1.64 -7.59 -10.15
C HIS A 68 1.86 -8.99 -10.73
N LEU A 69 1.53 -10.02 -9.96
CA LEU A 69 1.72 -11.43 -10.36
C LEU A 69 0.63 -11.89 -11.32
N SER A 70 0.71 -11.44 -12.57
CA SER A 70 -0.08 -11.97 -13.70
C SER A 70 0.87 -12.50 -14.77
N GLY A 71 0.39 -13.33 -15.70
CA GLY A 71 1.22 -13.90 -16.78
C GLY A 71 1.98 -12.88 -17.66
N VAL A 72 1.72 -11.58 -17.47
CA VAL A 72 2.53 -10.46 -17.94
C VAL A 72 2.91 -9.60 -16.72
N LEU A 73 4.20 -9.53 -16.40
CA LEU A 73 4.69 -8.77 -15.24
C LEU A 73 5.22 -7.40 -15.68
N PRO A 74 4.66 -6.30 -15.15
CA PRO A 74 5.49 -5.23 -14.64
C PRO A 74 5.53 -5.31 -13.12
N VAL A 75 6.73 -5.19 -12.57
CA VAL A 75 6.91 -4.70 -11.19
C VAL A 75 6.59 -3.21 -11.25
N ILE A 76 5.67 -2.76 -10.40
CA ILE A 76 5.19 -1.38 -10.35
C ILE A 76 5.85 -0.64 -9.18
#